data_AF-A0A561QHF5-F1
#
_entry.id   AF-A0A561QHF5-F1
#
_cell.length_a   1.000
_cell.length_b   1.000
_cell.length_c   1.000
_cell.angle_alpha   90.00
_cell.angle_beta   90.00
_cell.angle_gamma   90.00
#
_symmetry.space_group_name_H-M   'P 1'
#
loop_
_entity.id
_entity.type
_entity.pdbx_description
1 polymer ?
#
loop_
_entity_poly.entity_id
_entity_poly.type
_entity_poly.pdbx_seq_one_letter_code
_entity_poly.pdbx_strand_id
1 'polypeptide(L)' 'MAAMNGAMVGFKNTNNQIVYVNPAQVLYVIAFEPDVTIIAFAMTGPGGQPASVHVRGSVDLVQSKLSGTMPAR' A
#
# COMPACT_ATOMS: atom_id res chain seq x y z
N MET A 1 -23.03 6.50 8.44
CA MET A 1 -21.70 5.85 8.45
C MET A 1 -21.53 5.19 7.09
N ALA A 2 -20.76 5.79 6.18
CA ALA A 2 -20.65 5.30 4.81
C ALA A 2 -19.69 4.10 4.76
N ALA A 3 -20.19 2.95 4.33
CA ALA A 3 -19.35 1.84 3.91
C ALA A 3 -18.59 2.28 2.65
N MET A 4 -17.36 2.77 2.81
CA MET A 4 -16.47 3.02 1.69
C MET A 4 -16.11 1.67 1.06
N ASN A 5 -16.43 1.49 -0.22
CA ASN A 5 -16.21 0.27 -1.00
C ASN A 5 -14.83 -0.35 -0.73
N GLY A 6 -14.81 -1.50 -0.05
CA GLY A 6 -13.61 -2.24 0.34
C GLY A 6 -12.94 -3.01 -0.80
N ALA A 7 -12.69 -2.34 -1.92
CA ALA A 7 -11.97 -2.95 -3.04
C ALA A 7 -10.48 -3.13 -2.65
N MET A 8 -9.98 -4.36 -2.79
CA MET A 8 -8.56 -4.65 -2.62
C MET A 8 -7.75 -4.05 -3.77
N VAL A 9 -6.63 -3.41 -3.46
CA VAL A 9 -5.70 -2.85 -4.44
C VAL A 9 -4.52 -3.80 -4.61
N GLY A 10 -4.26 -4.23 -5.85
CA GLY A 10 -3.15 -5.12 -6.18
C GLY A 10 -1.84 -4.37 -6.40
N PHE A 11 -0.78 -4.81 -5.73
CA PHE A 11 0.60 -4.35 -5.92
C PHE A 11 1.52 -5.52 -6.22
N LYS A 12 2.63 -5.25 -6.91
CA LYS A 12 3.72 -6.21 -7.07
C LYS A 12 4.76 -5.94 -5.99
N ASN A 13 5.11 -6.93 -5.17
CA ASN A 13 6.16 -6.78 -4.17
C ASN A 13 7.58 -6.91 -4.77
N THR A 14 8.60 -6.69 -3.96
CA THR A 14 10.01 -6.82 -4.38
C THR A 14 10.35 -8.23 -4.87
N ASN A 15 9.68 -9.26 -4.34
CA ASN A 15 9.77 -10.68 -4.75
C ASN A 15 8.94 -11.05 -6.00
N ASN A 16 8.47 -10.07 -6.77
CA ASN A 16 7.66 -10.28 -7.97
C ASN A 16 6.26 -10.90 -7.75
N GLN A 17 5.77 -11.00 -6.52
CA GLN A 17 4.46 -11.56 -6.19
C GLN A 17 3.39 -10.46 -6.14
N ILE A 18 2.15 -10.81 -6.49
CA ILE A 18 1.01 -9.91 -6.30
C ILE A 18 0.57 -9.98 -4.84
N VAL A 19 0.48 -8.82 -4.20
CA VAL A 19 -0.07 -8.64 -2.86
C VAL A 19 -1.29 -7.73 -2.95
N TYR A 20 -2.34 -8.09 -2.22
CA TYR A 20 -3.58 -7.33 -2.17
C TYR A 20 -3.63 -6.52 -0.88
N VAL A 21 -3.85 -5.22 -1.01
CA VAL A 21 -3.88 -4.26 0.09
C VAL A 21 -5.30 -3.74 0.26
N ASN A 22 -5.80 -3.76 1.49
CA ASN A 22 -7.02 -3.04 1.86
C ASN A 22 -6.67 -1.58 2.20
N PRO A 23 -7.10 -0.57 1.41
CA PRO A 23 -6.82 0.83 1.73
C PRO A 23 -7.31 1.25 3.11
N ALA A 24 -8.40 0.66 3.61
CA ALA A 24 -8.95 0.96 4.93
C ALA A 24 -8.06 0.49 6.10
N GLN A 25 -7.05 -0.36 5.84
CA GLN A 25 -6.10 -0.83 6.85
C GLN A 25 -4.73 -0.16 6.73
N VAL A 26 -4.52 0.75 5.78
CA VAL A 26 -3.25 1.44 5.61
C VAL A 26 -3.13 2.53 6.69
N LEU A 27 -2.01 2.52 7.42
CA LEU A 27 -1.67 3.55 8.41
C LEU A 27 -0.90 4.70 7.75
N TYR A 28 0.13 4.38 6.97
CA TYR A 28 0.89 5.34 6.16
C TYR A 28 1.62 4.62 5.02
N VAL A 29 2.12 5.41 4.07
CA VAL A 29 3.05 4.95 3.02
C VAL A 29 4.27 5.86 2.98
N ILE A 30 5.44 5.28 2.73
CA ILE A 30 6.71 6.02 2.72
C ILE A 30 7.64 5.48 1.63
N ALA A 31 8.39 6.38 1.00
CA ALA A 31 9.43 6.01 0.05
C ALA A 31 10.57 5.25 0.75
N PHE A 32 11.08 4.19 0.12
CA PHE A 32 12.25 3.45 0.58
C PHE A 32 13.41 3.57 -0.43
N GLU A 33 13.13 3.29 -1.70
CA GLU A 33 14.02 3.49 -2.85
C GLU A 33 13.21 4.14 -3.99
N PRO A 34 13.83 4.66 -5.08
CA PRO A 34 13.09 5.34 -6.16
C PRO A 34 11.89 4.55 -6.69
N ASP A 35 12.02 3.22 -6.78
CA ASP A 35 10.98 2.31 -7.28
C ASP A 35 10.47 1.33 -6.20
N VAL A 36 10.69 1.62 -4.92
CA VAL A 36 10.19 0.80 -3.80
C VAL A 36 9.55 1.67 -2.73
N THR A 37 8.31 1.33 -2.38
CA THR A 37 7.51 1.99 -1.35
C THR A 37 7.17 1.00 -0.25
N ILE A 38 7.23 1.45 1.00
CA ILE A 38 6.72 0.70 2.14
C ILE A 38 5.26 1.12 2.39
N ILE A 39 4.37 0.14 2.47
CA ILE A 39 3.00 0.31 2.96
C ILE A 39 2.95 -0.25 4.38
N ALA A 40 2.65 0.59 5.36
CA ALA A 40 2.46 0.19 6.75
C ALA A 40 0.97 0.09 7.07
N PHE A 41 0.59 -0.93 7.84
CA PHE A 41 -0.80 -1.22 8.21
C PHE A 41 -1.11 -0.83 9.65
N ALA A 42 -2.37 -0.51 9.93
CA ALA A 42 -2.89 -0.27 11.28
C ALA A 42 -3.06 -1.58 12.07
N MET A 43 -2.06 -2.45 12.02
CA MET A 43 -1.99 -3.74 12.70
C MET A 43 -0.59 -3.95 13.26
N THR A 44 -0.48 -4.54 14.44
CA THR A 44 0.81 -4.82 15.07
C THR A 44 1.51 -5.97 14.34
N GLY A 45 2.71 -5.71 13.84
CA GLY A 45 3.65 -6.68 13.31
C GLY A 45 4.69 -7.12 14.35
N PRO A 46 5.73 -7.83 13.91
CA PRO A 46 6.81 -8.28 14.78
C PRO A 46 7.49 -7.11 15.53
N GLY A 47 7.85 -7.33 16.79
CA GLY A 47 8.58 -6.34 17.59
C GLY A 47 7.79 -5.07 17.95
N GLY A 48 6.46 -5.09 17.80
CA GLY A 48 5.59 -3.95 18.14
C GLY A 48 5.52 -2.87 17.07
N GLN A 49 6.24 -3.04 15.95
CA GLN A 49 6.14 -2.14 14.80
C GLN A 49 4.88 -2.45 13.99
N PRO A 50 4.34 -1.48 13.22
CA PRO A 50 3.28 -1.75 12.26
C PRO A 50 3.69 -2.89 11.29
N ALA A 51 2.77 -3.80 11.01
CA ALA A 51 2.94 -4.73 9.91
C ALA A 51 3.14 -3.92 8.62
N SER A 52 4.01 -4.39 7.71
CA SER A 52 4.31 -3.65 6.49
C SER A 52 4.66 -4.54 5.32
N VAL A 53 4.58 -3.98 4.11
CA VAL A 53 4.98 -4.64 2.86
C VAL A 53 5.76 -3.67 1.98
N HIS A 54 6.79 -4.20 1.30
CA HIS A 54 7.56 -3.46 0.30
C HIS A 54 6.96 -3.74 -1.08
N VAL A 55 6.48 -2.70 -1.73
CA VAL A 55 5.86 -2.78 -3.07
C VAL A 55 6.68 -2.00 -4.08
N ARG A 56 6.61 -2.44 -5.34
CA ARG A 56 7.25 -1.76 -6.47
C ARG A 56 6.45 -0.52 -6.86
N GLY A 57 7.17 0.52 -7.22
CA GLY A 57 6.65 1.82 -7.64
C GLY A 57 7.03 2.93 -6.66
N SER A 58 7.09 4.16 -7.19
CA SER A 58 7.28 5.35 -6.39
C SER A 58 6.12 5.57 -5.41
N VAL A 59 6.39 6.35 -4.36
CA VAL A 59 5.38 6.63 -3.31
C VAL A 59 4.16 7.33 -3.90
N ASP A 60 4.33 8.22 -4.88
CA ASP A 60 3.23 8.92 -5.54
C ASP A 60 2.31 7.96 -6.31
N LEU A 61 2.89 7.00 -7.04
CA LEU A 61 2.13 5.97 -7.76
C LEU A 61 1.33 5.10 -6.80
N VAL A 62 1.96 4.71 -5.69
CA VAL A 62 1.33 3.87 -4.67
C VAL A 62 0.20 4.61 -3.97
N GLN A 63 0.42 5.88 -3.58
CA GLN A 63 -0.62 6.74 -3.00
C GLN A 63 -1.80 6.92 -3.94
N SER A 64 -1.56 7.28 -5.20
CA SER A 64 -2.60 7.46 -6.22
C SER A 64 -3.49 6.21 -6.34
N LYS A 65 -2.88 5.02 -6.42
CA LYS A 65 -3.60 3.75 -6.48
C LYS A 65 -4.43 3.47 -5.23
N LEU A 66 -3.89 3.74 -4.04
CA LEU A 66 -4.61 3.53 -2.77
C LEU A 66 -5.78 4.49 -2.60
N SER A 67 -5.68 5.71 -3.12
CA SER A 67 -6.76 6.70 -3.08
C SER A 67 -7.89 6.44 -4.09
N GLY A 68 -7.76 5.43 -4.96
CA GLY A 68 -8.71 5.17 -6.04
C GLY A 68 -8.64 6.19 -7.19
N THR A 69 -7.69 7.12 -7.13
CA THR A 69 -7.36 8.02 -8.23
C THR A 69 -6.45 7.26 -9.18
N MET A 70 -7.02 6.58 -10.17
CA MET A 70 -6.19 6.10 -11.28
C MET A 70 -5.56 7.33 -11.95
N PRO A 71 -4.22 7.39 -12.12
CA PRO A 71 -3.64 8.41 -12.99
C PRO A 71 -4.23 8.20 -14.39
N ALA A 72 -4.77 9.28 -14.98
CA ALA A 72 -5.29 9.26 -16.33
C ALA A 72 -4.20 8.72 -17.27
N ARG A 73 -4.58 7.70 -18.05
CA ARG A 73 -3.70 7.06 -19.03
C ARG A 73 -3.32 8.01 -20.16
#